data_AF-A0A915AI32-F1
#
_entry.id   AF-A0A915AI32-F1
#
_cell.length_a   1.000
_cell.length_b   1.000
_cell.length_c   1.000
_cell.angle_alpha   90.00
_cell.angle_beta   90.00
_cell.angle_gamma   90.00
#
_symmetry.space_group_name_H-M   'P 1'
#
loop_
_entity.id
_entity.type
_entity.pdbx_description
1 polymer ?
#
loop_
_entity_poly.entity_id
_entity_poly.type
_entity_poly.pdbx_seq_one_letter_code
_entity_poly.pdbx_strand_id
1 'polypeptide(L)'
;MKGHYLPLVFDLLLAVLILAEDKGDDEKPVYVAPKFVRPTVTGSPLLVDWFEDVDALDKKWIRSRGKKDDVEDSIAKYNGEWEIGAPSKKVIDGDMGLIVKTKARHHAIASKFARPFTFDGKPLIAQYVFA
;
A
#
# COMPACT_ATOMS: atom_id res chain seq x y z
N MET A 1 -11.07 59.02 -45.16
CA MET A 1 -11.05 59.40 -43.73
C MET A 1 -11.25 58.14 -42.91
N LYS A 2 -10.39 57.94 -41.91
CA LYS A 2 -10.24 56.69 -41.14
C LYS A 2 -11.46 56.44 -40.25
N GLY A 3 -12.03 55.25 -40.33
CA GLY A 3 -12.99 54.72 -39.35
C GLY A 3 -12.64 53.26 -39.08
N HIS A 4 -11.73 53.03 -38.14
CA HIS A 4 -11.49 51.69 -37.59
C HIS A 4 -12.61 51.39 -36.60
N TYR A 5 -13.48 50.43 -36.95
CA TYR A 5 -14.34 49.75 -35.98
C TYR A 5 -13.63 48.47 -35.57
N LEU A 6 -13.10 48.44 -34.35
CA LEU A 6 -12.59 47.24 -33.67
C LEU A 6 -13.39 47.09 -32.36
N PRO A 7 -13.77 45.87 -31.95
CA PRO A 7 -15.08 45.61 -31.40
C PRO A 7 -15.12 45.68 -29.87
N LEU A 8 -16.32 45.97 -29.35
CA LEU A 8 -16.83 45.86 -27.97
C LEU A 8 -16.60 44.51 -27.27
N VAL A 9 -15.77 43.62 -27.81
CA VAL A 9 -15.48 42.28 -27.29
C VAL A 9 -14.22 42.29 -26.40
N PHE A 10 -13.36 43.31 -26.51
CA PHE A 10 -12.11 43.38 -25.73
C PHE A 10 -12.31 43.91 -24.29
N ASP A 11 -13.32 44.76 -24.05
CA ASP A 11 -13.57 45.33 -22.71
C ASP A 11 -14.25 44.34 -21.75
N LEU A 12 -14.94 43.31 -22.25
CA LEU A 12 -15.51 42.26 -21.40
C LEU A 12 -14.42 41.34 -20.83
N LEU A 13 -13.29 41.18 -21.53
CA LEU A 13 -12.17 40.37 -21.07
C LEU A 13 -11.36 41.09 -19.97
N LEU A 14 -11.30 42.42 -20.01
CA LEU A 14 -10.56 43.22 -19.03
C LEU A 14 -11.31 43.38 -17.70
N ALA A 15 -12.64 43.39 -17.71
CA ALA A 15 -13.45 43.46 -16.49
C ALA A 15 -13.40 42.18 -15.64
N VAL A 16 -13.11 41.01 -16.25
CA VAL A 16 -12.99 39.75 -15.51
C VAL A 16 -11.68 39.64 -14.73
N LEU A 17 -10.62 40.35 -15.15
CA LEU A 17 -9.31 40.29 -14.48
C LEU A 17 -9.20 41.15 -13.21
N ILE A 18 -10.10 42.11 -12.99
CA ILE A 18 -9.99 43.07 -11.85
C ILE A 18 -10.69 42.55 -10.57
N LEU A 19 -11.43 41.45 -10.61
CA LEU A 19 -12.10 40.88 -9.42
C LEU A 19 -11.33 39.73 -8.74
N ALA A 20 -10.12 39.42 -9.19
CA ALA A 20 -9.32 38.35 -8.62
C ALA A 20 -8.18 38.92 -7.78
N GLU A 21 -8.49 39.54 -6.64
CA GLU A 21 -7.52 39.60 -5.55
C GLU A 21 -8.18 39.68 -4.16
N ASP A 22 -7.72 38.75 -3.32
CA ASP A 22 -7.62 38.76 -1.86
C ASP A 22 -8.85 38.35 -1.00
N LYS A 23 -8.85 37.08 -0.53
CA LYS A 23 -8.55 36.72 0.88
C LYS A 23 -8.92 35.27 1.22
N GLY A 24 -7.98 34.56 1.86
CA GLY A 24 -8.29 33.68 3.00
C GLY A 24 -8.14 32.18 2.78
N ASP A 25 -7.01 31.66 3.30
CA ASP A 25 -6.65 30.25 3.54
C ASP A 25 -6.66 29.29 2.34
N ASP A 26 -5.46 29.04 1.82
CA ASP A 26 -5.10 27.89 0.99
C ASP A 26 -5.30 26.58 1.78
N GLU A 27 -6.56 26.18 2.00
CA GLU A 27 -6.87 24.86 2.52
C GLU A 27 -6.55 23.84 1.42
N LYS A 28 -5.34 23.28 1.46
CA LYS A 28 -4.96 22.16 0.60
C LYS A 28 -6.03 21.09 0.72
N PRO A 29 -6.56 20.52 -0.39
CA PRO A 29 -7.59 19.50 -0.31
C PRO A 29 -7.10 18.36 0.57
N VAL A 30 -7.79 18.13 1.69
CA VAL A 30 -7.50 17.03 2.61
C VAL A 30 -7.79 15.73 1.89
N TYR A 31 -6.76 14.91 1.69
CA TYR A 31 -6.93 13.58 1.10
C TYR A 31 -7.74 12.70 2.05
N VAL A 32 -8.91 12.26 1.60
CA VAL A 32 -9.73 11.27 2.29
C VAL A 32 -9.47 9.91 1.66
N ALA A 33 -8.81 9.03 2.41
CA ALA A 33 -8.55 7.67 1.95
C ALA A 33 -9.87 6.90 1.78
N PRO A 34 -10.12 6.24 0.63
CA PRO A 34 -11.25 5.35 0.48
C PRO A 34 -11.09 4.14 1.43
N LYS A 35 -12.21 3.51 1.81
CA LYS A 35 -12.17 2.29 2.63
C LYS A 35 -11.76 1.07 1.81
N PHE A 36 -11.02 0.18 2.45
CA PHE A 36 -10.65 -1.11 1.90
C PHE A 36 -11.91 -1.96 1.66
N VAL A 37 -11.95 -2.57 0.48
CA VAL A 37 -12.99 -3.53 0.12
C VAL A 37 -12.29 -4.80 -0.31
N ARG A 38 -12.56 -5.89 0.40
CA ARG A 38 -11.98 -7.20 0.12
C ARG A 38 -12.28 -7.61 -1.34
N PRO A 39 -11.25 -7.87 -2.16
CA PRO A 39 -11.46 -8.37 -3.51
C PRO A 39 -12.08 -9.78 -3.50
N THR A 40 -12.94 -10.06 -4.49
CA THR A 40 -13.49 -11.40 -4.68
C THR A 40 -12.46 -12.29 -5.35
N VAL A 41 -12.22 -13.47 -4.78
CA VAL A 41 -11.31 -14.47 -5.38
C VAL A 41 -12.13 -15.60 -5.98
N THR A 42 -11.89 -15.88 -7.26
CA THR A 42 -12.49 -17.00 -7.98
C THR A 42 -11.53 -18.17 -8.07
N GLY A 43 -12.06 -19.40 -8.06
CA GLY A 43 -11.26 -20.62 -8.20
C GLY A 43 -10.73 -21.17 -6.88
N SER A 44 -9.63 -21.93 -6.95
CA SER A 44 -9.01 -22.60 -5.79
C SER A 44 -7.53 -22.20 -5.67
N PRO A 45 -7.26 -20.97 -5.19
CA PRO A 45 -5.91 -20.47 -5.00
C PRO A 45 -5.17 -21.27 -3.92
N LEU A 46 -3.85 -21.33 -4.04
CA LEU A 46 -2.99 -22.02 -3.07
C LEU A 46 -2.82 -21.22 -1.78
N LEU A 47 -2.83 -19.89 -1.87
CA LEU A 47 -2.70 -18.98 -0.75
C LEU A 47 -3.35 -17.65 -1.14
N VAL A 48 -4.15 -17.10 -0.23
CA VAL A 48 -4.67 -15.73 -0.30
C VAL A 48 -4.57 -15.16 1.10
N ASP A 49 -4.12 -13.92 1.19
CA ASP A 49 -4.19 -13.16 2.42
C ASP A 49 -4.39 -11.68 2.11
N TRP A 50 -5.39 -11.09 2.76
CA TRP A 50 -5.64 -9.64 2.77
C TRP A 50 -5.22 -9.01 4.09
N PHE A 51 -4.63 -9.82 5.00
CA PHE A 51 -4.09 -9.39 6.28
C PHE A 51 -5.11 -8.73 7.22
N GLU A 52 -6.40 -9.03 7.04
CA GLU A 52 -7.49 -8.53 7.88
C GLU A 52 -7.49 -9.13 9.31
N ASP A 53 -6.84 -10.27 9.50
CA ASP A 53 -6.65 -10.92 10.80
C ASP A 53 -5.26 -10.60 11.37
N VAL A 54 -5.20 -9.67 12.32
CA VAL A 54 -3.95 -9.27 13.00
C VAL A 54 -3.35 -10.40 13.83
N ASP A 55 -4.17 -11.36 14.26
CA ASP A 55 -3.73 -12.50 15.06
C ASP A 55 -3.25 -13.67 14.17
N ALA A 56 -3.23 -13.50 12.85
CA ALA A 56 -2.71 -14.50 11.92
C ALA A 56 -1.18 -14.63 11.98
N LEU A 57 -0.49 -13.66 12.61
CA LEU A 57 0.94 -13.76 12.91
C LEU A 57 1.19 -14.91 13.88
N ASP A 58 2.22 -15.70 13.60
CA ASP A 58 2.58 -16.97 14.29
C ASP A 58 1.54 -18.09 14.26
N LYS A 59 0.38 -17.87 13.63
CA LYS A 59 -0.62 -18.92 13.36
C LYS A 59 -0.59 -19.36 11.90
N LYS A 60 -0.75 -18.41 10.99
CA LYS A 60 -0.72 -18.60 9.53
C LYS A 60 0.61 -18.15 8.93
N TRP A 61 1.16 -17.04 9.43
CA TRP A 61 2.45 -16.50 9.02
C TRP A 61 3.48 -16.76 10.10
N ILE A 62 4.36 -17.72 9.85
CA ILE A 62 5.31 -18.22 10.84
C ILE A 62 6.65 -17.52 10.66
N ARG A 63 7.10 -16.81 11.69
CA ARG A 63 8.44 -16.21 11.74
C ARG A 63 9.51 -17.29 11.84
N SER A 64 10.53 -17.22 10.98
CA SER A 64 11.67 -18.13 11.06
C SER A 64 12.57 -17.73 12.22
N ARG A 65 12.92 -18.71 13.05
CA ARG A 65 13.87 -18.57 14.16
C ARG A 65 15.11 -19.42 13.93
N GLY A 66 15.53 -19.56 12.66
CA GLY A 66 16.66 -20.40 12.28
C GLY A 66 17.95 -20.03 13.02
N LYS A 67 18.34 -20.89 13.97
CA LYS A 67 19.62 -20.87 14.67
C LYS A 67 20.53 -21.93 14.04
N LYS A 68 21.84 -21.72 14.09
CA LYS A 68 22.79 -22.84 13.96
C LYS A 68 23.00 -23.35 15.38
N ASP A 69 22.89 -24.65 15.64
CA ASP A 69 22.75 -25.20 17.00
C ASP A 69 23.92 -24.86 17.96
N ASP A 70 25.07 -24.41 17.43
CA ASP A 70 26.29 -24.04 18.18
C ASP A 70 26.52 -22.52 18.35
N VAL A 71 25.50 -21.68 18.17
CA VAL A 71 25.71 -20.23 18.25
C VAL A 71 24.70 -19.55 19.18
N GLU A 72 25.23 -18.66 20.03
CA GLU A 72 24.52 -17.85 21.01
C GLU A 72 23.24 -17.18 20.41
N ASP A 73 22.16 -17.10 21.19
CA ASP A 73 20.85 -16.57 20.73
C ASP A 73 20.93 -15.12 20.19
N SER A 74 21.96 -14.37 20.61
CA SER A 74 22.33 -13.04 20.09
C SER A 74 22.75 -13.04 18.61
N ILE A 75 23.11 -14.22 18.07
CA ILE A 75 23.59 -14.47 16.69
C ILE A 75 22.55 -15.29 15.90
N ALA A 76 21.27 -15.29 16.33
CA ALA A 76 20.20 -15.82 15.49
C ALA A 76 20.19 -15.11 14.13
N LYS A 77 20.22 -15.87 13.03
CA LYS A 77 20.39 -15.29 11.68
C LYS A 77 19.22 -14.40 11.27
N TYR A 78 18.03 -14.65 11.80
CA TYR A 78 16.77 -13.97 11.48
C TYR A 78 16.09 -13.50 12.77
N ASN A 79 16.43 -12.30 13.20
CA ASN A 79 15.90 -11.63 14.40
C ASN A 79 15.14 -10.35 14.04
N GLY A 80 14.70 -10.24 12.80
CA GLY A 80 13.84 -9.16 12.34
C GLY A 80 12.38 -9.39 12.75
N GLU A 81 11.71 -8.32 13.20
CA GLU A 81 10.33 -8.37 13.65
C GLU A 81 9.33 -8.03 12.55
N TRP A 82 8.20 -8.73 12.60
CA TRP A 82 7.06 -8.56 11.69
C TRP A 82 5.81 -8.19 12.47
N GLU A 83 4.91 -7.45 11.84
CA GLU A 83 3.60 -7.09 12.38
C GLU A 83 2.57 -7.17 11.26
N ILE A 84 1.34 -7.59 11.56
CA ILE A 84 0.22 -7.39 10.65
C ILE A 84 -0.49 -6.11 11.08
N GLY A 85 -0.56 -5.11 10.21
CA GLY A 85 -1.13 -3.81 10.57
C GLY A 85 -1.24 -2.83 9.41
N ALA A 86 -1.61 -1.59 9.74
CA ALA A 86 -1.76 -0.53 8.74
C ALA A 86 -0.40 0.02 8.29
N PRO A 87 -0.20 0.28 6.98
CA PRO A 87 1.03 0.87 6.48
C PRO A 87 1.24 2.29 7.02
N SER A 88 2.50 2.75 7.04
CA SER A 88 2.85 4.09 7.53
C SER A 88 2.18 5.21 6.73
N LYS A 89 2.02 5.01 5.42
CA LYS A 89 1.25 5.87 4.52
C LYS A 89 -0.08 5.20 4.21
N LYS A 90 -1.17 5.72 4.76
CA LYS A 90 -2.52 5.22 4.51
C LYS A 90 -3.07 5.78 3.20
N VAL A 91 -2.97 4.99 2.14
CA VAL A 91 -3.62 5.29 0.84
C VAL A 91 -5.04 4.75 0.82
N ILE A 92 -5.29 3.61 1.46
CA ILE A 92 -6.62 3.01 1.59
C ILE A 92 -6.84 2.74 3.08
N ASP A 93 -7.98 3.18 3.62
CA ASP A 93 -8.32 3.00 5.03
C ASP A 93 -8.72 1.54 5.31
N GLY A 94 -8.05 0.90 6.26
CA GLY A 94 -8.26 -0.52 6.58
C GLY A 94 -7.50 -1.50 5.68
N ASP A 95 -6.68 -1.02 4.73
CA ASP A 95 -5.78 -1.87 3.95
C ASP A 95 -4.57 -2.25 4.81
N MET A 96 -4.63 -3.45 5.38
CA MET A 96 -3.59 -3.97 6.27
C MET A 96 -2.58 -4.81 5.48
N GLY A 97 -1.37 -4.91 6.02
CA GLY A 97 -0.30 -5.66 5.40
C GLY A 97 0.66 -6.24 6.42
N LEU A 98 1.57 -7.05 5.92
CA LEU A 98 2.67 -7.61 6.69
C LEU A 98 3.85 -6.63 6.67
N ILE A 99 4.16 -6.05 7.82
CA ILE A 99 5.07 -4.91 8.00
C ILE A 99 6.36 -5.36 8.66
N VAL A 100 7.48 -4.92 8.09
CA VAL A 100 8.81 -5.03 8.70
C VAL A 100 8.98 -3.92 9.74
N LYS A 101 9.27 -4.28 10.99
CA LYS A 101 9.35 -3.30 12.11
C LYS A 101 10.77 -2.90 12.51
N THR A 102 11.75 -3.78 12.31
CA THR A 102 13.13 -3.55 12.76
C THR A 102 14.05 -3.19 11.61
N LYS A 103 14.87 -2.15 11.81
CA LYS A 103 15.91 -1.75 10.83
C LYS A 103 17.17 -2.59 11.01
N ALA A 104 17.90 -2.82 9.92
CA ALA A 104 19.20 -3.50 9.93
C ALA A 104 19.16 -4.89 10.61
N ARG A 105 18.15 -5.69 10.29
CA ARG A 105 17.98 -7.08 10.72
C ARG A 105 17.60 -7.93 9.51
N HIS A 106 17.95 -9.22 9.52
CA HIS A 106 17.41 -10.13 8.53
C HIS A 106 16.02 -10.58 8.96
N HIS A 107 15.08 -10.54 8.03
CA HIS A 107 13.69 -10.88 8.26
C HIS A 107 13.38 -12.17 7.51
N ALA A 108 12.70 -13.11 8.17
CA ALA A 108 12.26 -14.33 7.52
C ALA A 108 10.91 -14.76 8.10
N ILE A 109 9.94 -14.97 7.20
CA ILE A 109 8.58 -15.36 7.53
C ILE A 109 8.03 -16.20 6.37
N ALA A 110 7.17 -17.17 6.68
CA ALA A 110 6.58 -18.04 5.67
C ALA A 110 5.14 -18.41 6.04
N SER A 111 4.33 -18.70 5.03
CA SER A 111 3.03 -19.33 5.19
C SER A 111 2.95 -20.57 4.31
N LYS A 112 2.18 -21.56 4.75
CA LYS A 112 1.94 -22.79 3.97
C LYS A 112 0.85 -22.54 2.94
N PHE A 113 0.99 -23.16 1.77
CA PHE A 113 -0.13 -23.28 0.86
C PHE A 113 -1.21 -24.19 1.45
N ALA A 114 -2.46 -23.97 1.02
CA ALA A 114 -3.62 -24.79 1.40
C ALA A 114 -3.45 -26.27 0.97
N ARG A 115 -2.64 -26.52 -0.05
CA ARG A 115 -2.26 -27.85 -0.54
C ARG A 115 -0.87 -27.81 -1.19
N PRO A 116 -0.15 -28.93 -1.27
CA PRO A 116 1.06 -29.02 -2.06
C PRO A 116 0.82 -28.63 -3.53
N PHE A 117 1.82 -28.02 -4.13
CA PHE A 117 1.86 -27.73 -5.56
C PHE A 117 3.01 -28.49 -6.20
N THR A 118 2.73 -29.14 -7.33
CA THR A 118 3.70 -29.91 -8.12
C THR A 118 3.74 -29.33 -9.52
N PHE A 119 4.93 -29.21 -10.09
CA PHE A 119 5.12 -28.80 -11.48
C PHE A 119 4.83 -29.96 -12.42
N ASP A 120 3.56 -30.17 -12.75
CA ASP A 120 3.04 -31.24 -13.62
C ASP A 120 2.65 -30.73 -15.02
N GLY A 121 3.25 -29.61 -15.45
CA GLY A 121 2.94 -28.91 -16.70
C GLY A 121 2.05 -27.68 -16.53
N LYS A 122 1.52 -27.42 -15.33
CA LYS A 122 0.82 -26.18 -15.00
C LYS A 122 1.78 -25.12 -14.41
N PRO A 123 1.63 -23.83 -14.77
CA PRO A 123 2.43 -22.77 -14.18
C PRO A 123 2.00 -22.48 -12.73
N LEU A 124 2.96 -22.12 -11.88
CA LEU A 124 2.68 -21.49 -10.59
C LEU A 124 2.64 -19.98 -10.78
N ILE A 125 1.53 -19.35 -10.37
CA ILE A 125 1.38 -17.90 -10.41
C ILE A 125 1.45 -17.38 -8.97
N ALA A 126 2.34 -16.44 -8.72
CA ALA A 126 2.45 -15.72 -7.46
C ALA A 126 2.31 -14.22 -7.73
N GLN A 127 1.40 -13.57 -7.00
CA GLN A 127 1.17 -12.14 -7.06
C GLN A 127 1.06 -11.60 -5.63
N TYR A 128 1.70 -10.47 -5.40
CA TYR A 128 1.63 -9.72 -4.15
C TYR A 128 1.87 -8.24 -4.46
N VAL A 129 1.59 -7.38 -3.48
CA VAL A 129 1.84 -5.93 -3.57
C VAL A 129 2.81 -5.50 -2.47
N PHE A 130 3.57 -4.45 -2.72
CA PHE A 130 4.35 -3.72 -1.72
C PHE A 130 3.77 -2.31 -1.59
N ALA A 131 3.70 -1.80 -0.37
CA ALA A 131 3.23 -0.46 -0.05
C ALA A 131 4.36 0.37 0.58
#